data_AF-X1DVN9-F1
#
_entry.id   AF-X1DVN9-F1
#
_cell.length_a   1.000
_cell.length_b   1.000
_cell.length_c   1.000
_cell.angle_alpha   90.00
_cell.angle_beta   90.00
_cell.angle_gamma   90.00
#
_symmetry.space_group_name_H-M   'P 1'
#
loop_
_entity.id
_entity.type
_entity.pdbx_description
1 polymer ?
#
loop_
_entity_poly.entity_id
_entity_poly.type
_entity_poly.pdbx_seq_one_letter_code
_entity_poly.pdbx_strand_id
1 'polypeptide(L)'
;MLGVYDFSEELEPFQGRSEEEITQILKNWGVRVIFGGYKSEKLVSSLHQEKIKVYASIGIFVGKDWWEKYPETRPINAEGKPVESEDGYGGLIPIIPFIREKKLKEIRELVTRFPIDGVWLDFIRWPCHWGHNT
;
A
#
# COMPACT_ATOMS: atom_id res chain seq x y z
N MET A 1 -13.26 -3.30 16.16
CA MET A 1 -12.57 -2.07 15.72
C MET A 1 -12.64 -2.06 14.20
N LEU A 2 -13.23 -1.03 13.58
CA LEU A 2 -13.42 -0.96 12.12
C LEU A 2 -12.25 -0.23 11.46
N GLY A 3 -11.76 -0.77 10.34
CA GLY A 3 -10.71 -0.17 9.53
C GLY A 3 -11.12 -0.08 8.06
N VAL A 4 -10.66 0.98 7.37
CA VAL A 4 -10.87 1.15 5.93
C VAL A 4 -9.54 0.92 5.21
N TYR A 5 -9.49 -0.13 4.40
CA TYR A 5 -8.34 -0.44 3.55
C TYR A 5 -8.43 0.32 2.23
N ASP A 6 -7.28 0.67 1.67
CA ASP A 6 -7.15 1.39 0.39
C ASP A 6 -7.99 2.69 0.35
N PHE A 7 -7.90 3.46 1.44
CA PHE A 7 -8.64 4.71 1.57
C PHE A 7 -8.12 5.74 0.56
N SER A 8 -9.06 6.32 -0.21
CA SER A 8 -8.83 7.46 -1.09
C SER A 8 -9.93 8.50 -0.92
N GLU A 9 -9.52 9.76 -0.78
CA GLU A 9 -10.42 10.92 -0.76
C GLU A 9 -11.06 11.21 -2.14
N GLU A 10 -10.54 10.58 -3.20
CA GLU A 10 -11.02 10.74 -4.58
C GLU A 10 -12.22 9.83 -4.90
N LEU A 11 -12.53 8.87 -4.02
CA LEU A 11 -13.60 7.89 -4.22
C LEU A 11 -14.86 8.27 -3.44
N GLU A 12 -16.02 7.88 -3.95
CA GLU A 12 -17.29 7.97 -3.21
C GLU A 12 -17.20 7.13 -1.91
N PRO A 13 -17.70 7.64 -0.77
CA PRO A 13 -18.50 8.86 -0.60
C PRO A 13 -17.69 10.12 -0.23
N PHE A 14 -16.36 10.11 -0.38
CA PHE A 14 -15.46 11.17 0.08
C PHE A 14 -15.18 12.24 -0.98
N GLN A 15 -15.36 11.88 -2.26
CA GLN A 15 -15.05 12.75 -3.40
C GLN A 15 -15.69 14.14 -3.26
N GLY A 16 -14.86 15.18 -3.36
CA GLY A 16 -15.29 16.58 -3.33
C GLY A 16 -15.67 17.13 -1.95
N ARG A 17 -15.53 16.34 -0.89
CA ARG A 17 -15.80 16.77 0.49
C ARG A 17 -14.58 17.38 1.15
N SER A 18 -14.81 18.21 2.18
CA SER A 18 -13.71 18.71 3.02
C SER A 18 -13.14 17.60 3.90
N GLU A 19 -11.91 17.81 4.39
CA GLU A 19 -11.24 16.88 5.30
C GLU A 19 -12.02 16.64 6.61
N GLU A 20 -12.72 17.66 7.10
CA GLU A 20 -13.62 17.56 8.27
C GLU A 20 -14.87 16.73 7.98
N GLU A 21 -15.48 16.91 6.81
CA GLU A 21 -16.65 16.13 6.40
C GLU A 21 -16.28 14.64 6.23
N ILE A 22 -15.14 14.36 5.60
CA ILE A 22 -14.58 13.00 5.47
C ILE A 22 -14.36 12.38 6.85
N THR A 23 -13.71 13.12 7.75
CA THR A 23 -13.43 12.67 9.12
C THR A 23 -14.73 12.36 9.87
N GLN A 24 -15.75 13.20 9.73
CA GLN A 24 -17.03 12.99 10.40
C GLN A 24 -17.79 11.78 9.82
N ILE A 25 -17.71 11.52 8.51
CA ILE A 25 -18.27 10.30 7.89
C ILE A 25 -17.60 9.07 8.48
N LEU A 26 -16.26 9.02 8.48
CA LEU A 26 -15.49 7.89 9.01
C LEU A 26 -15.79 7.65 10.50
N LYS A 27 -15.86 8.74 11.28
CA LYS A 27 -16.25 8.70 12.70
C LYS A 27 -17.66 8.15 12.90
N ASN A 28 -18.62 8.60 12.11
CA ASN A 28 -20.02 8.14 12.19
C ASN A 28 -20.15 6.65 11.84
N TRP A 29 -19.29 6.13 10.97
CA TRP A 29 -19.19 4.69 10.68
C TRP A 29 -18.47 3.90 11.77
N GLY A 30 -17.88 4.57 12.77
CA GLY A 30 -17.12 3.92 13.83
C GLY A 30 -15.72 3.46 13.41
N VAL A 31 -15.19 3.99 12.29
CA VAL A 31 -13.83 3.72 11.82
C VAL A 31 -12.81 4.24 12.84
N ARG A 32 -11.77 3.45 13.10
CA ARG A 32 -10.68 3.80 14.03
C ARG A 32 -9.30 3.78 13.38
N VAL A 33 -9.20 3.27 12.17
CA VAL A 33 -7.96 3.23 11.40
C VAL A 33 -8.28 3.31 9.91
N ILE A 34 -7.48 4.07 9.17
CA ILE A 34 -7.48 4.05 7.71
C ILE A 34 -6.09 3.69 7.18
N PHE A 35 -6.05 3.05 6.02
CA PHE A 35 -4.84 2.73 5.28
C PHE A 35 -4.83 3.54 3.97
N GLY A 36 -4.17 4.69 3.96
CA GLY A 36 -4.28 5.69 2.89
C GLY A 36 -4.47 7.12 3.43
N GLY A 37 -4.73 8.08 2.55
CA GLY A 37 -5.04 9.49 2.92
C GLY A 37 -3.89 10.30 3.54
N TYR A 38 -2.75 9.67 3.84
CA TYR A 38 -1.63 10.26 4.58
C TYR A 38 -0.90 11.41 3.86
N LYS A 39 -1.17 11.63 2.57
CA LYS A 39 -0.55 12.71 1.78
C LYS A 39 -1.15 14.09 2.09
N SER A 40 -2.38 14.15 2.59
CA SER A 40 -3.02 15.40 3.01
C SER A 40 -2.79 15.62 4.51
N GLU A 41 -1.88 16.54 4.86
CA GLU A 41 -1.59 16.88 6.26
C GLU A 41 -2.85 17.37 7.01
N LYS A 42 -3.74 18.09 6.32
CA LYS A 42 -5.01 18.56 6.88
C LYS A 42 -5.92 17.40 7.25
N LEU A 43 -6.05 16.41 6.35
CA LEU A 43 -6.85 15.23 6.61
C LEU A 43 -6.29 14.43 7.78
N VAL A 44 -4.97 14.19 7.82
CA VAL A 44 -4.35 13.47 8.93
C VAL A 44 -4.58 14.20 10.25
N SER A 45 -4.39 15.52 10.28
CA SER A 45 -4.66 16.33 11.48
C SER A 45 -6.11 16.20 11.96
N SER A 46 -7.09 16.29 11.05
CA SER A 46 -8.51 16.14 11.35
C SER A 46 -8.84 14.75 11.92
N LEU A 47 -8.32 13.69 11.30
CA LEU A 47 -8.49 12.30 11.76
C LEU A 47 -7.89 12.06 13.16
N HIS A 48 -6.69 12.61 13.42
CA HIS A 48 -6.00 12.48 14.70
C HIS A 48 -6.75 13.16 15.85
N GLN A 49 -7.40 14.31 15.61
CA GLN A 49 -8.27 14.96 16.60
C GLN A 49 -9.42 14.04 17.04
N GLU A 50 -9.91 13.22 16.12
CA GLU A 50 -10.96 12.23 16.35
C GLU A 50 -10.43 10.84 16.77
N LYS A 51 -9.12 10.74 17.06
CA LYS A 51 -8.44 9.50 17.47
C LYS A 51 -8.58 8.37 16.44
N ILE A 52 -8.68 8.72 15.15
CA ILE A 52 -8.62 7.78 14.03
C ILE A 52 -7.16 7.70 13.57
N LYS A 53 -6.60 6.49 13.57
CA LYS A 53 -5.22 6.28 13.16
C LYS A 53 -5.07 6.25 11.64
N VAL A 54 -3.93 6.74 11.16
CA VAL A 54 -3.59 6.78 9.74
C VAL A 54 -2.33 5.95 9.48
N TYR A 55 -2.46 4.94 8.63
CA TYR A 55 -1.35 4.09 8.20
C TYR A 55 -1.05 4.34 6.72
N ALA A 56 0.24 4.42 6.37
CA ALA A 56 0.64 4.39 4.97
C ALA A 56 0.72 2.94 4.48
N SER A 57 0.08 2.62 3.35
CA SER A 57 0.22 1.33 2.68
C SER A 57 1.36 1.36 1.67
N ILE A 58 2.16 0.30 1.64
CA ILE A 58 3.25 0.14 0.68
C ILE A 58 3.33 -1.31 0.18
N GLY A 59 3.37 -1.49 -1.14
CA GLY A 59 3.67 -2.78 -1.75
C GLY A 59 5.17 -3.09 -1.68
N ILE A 60 5.52 -4.24 -1.10
CA ILE A 60 6.91 -4.64 -0.86
C ILE A 60 7.50 -5.43 -2.04
N PHE A 61 6.94 -6.59 -2.36
CA PHE A 61 7.44 -7.46 -3.43
C PHE A 61 6.43 -7.56 -4.59
N VAL A 62 5.96 -6.40 -5.06
CA VAL A 62 4.99 -6.27 -6.17
C VAL A 62 5.26 -5.03 -7.02
N GLY A 63 4.95 -5.13 -8.32
CA GLY A 63 4.92 -4.04 -9.29
C GLY A 63 5.55 -4.46 -10.62
N LYS A 64 4.76 -4.53 -11.69
CA LYS A 64 5.22 -4.92 -13.03
C LYS A 64 6.31 -4.00 -13.58
N ASP A 65 6.28 -2.71 -13.25
CA ASP A 65 7.28 -1.72 -13.68
C ASP A 65 8.71 -2.09 -13.24
N TRP A 66 8.85 -2.88 -12.16
CA TRP A 66 10.15 -3.40 -11.75
C TRP A 66 10.72 -4.39 -12.75
N TRP A 67 9.89 -5.19 -13.41
CA TRP A 67 10.36 -6.13 -14.42
C TRP A 67 10.85 -5.41 -15.69
N GLU A 68 10.26 -4.26 -16.00
CA GLU A 68 10.70 -3.44 -17.14
C GLU A 68 12.02 -2.73 -16.84
N LYS A 69 12.15 -2.20 -15.61
CA LYS A 69 13.34 -1.45 -15.18
C LYS A 69 14.50 -2.35 -14.75
N TYR A 70 14.19 -3.50 -14.17
CA TYR A 70 15.13 -4.48 -13.60
C TYR A 70 14.63 -5.91 -13.94
N PRO A 71 14.85 -6.39 -15.17
CA PRO A 71 14.35 -7.68 -15.62
C PRO A 71 14.75 -8.87 -14.74
N GLU A 72 15.89 -8.79 -14.05
CA GLU A 72 16.38 -9.80 -13.10
C GLU A 72 15.47 -9.99 -11.87
N THR A 73 14.53 -9.06 -11.64
CA THR A 73 13.57 -9.13 -10.53
C THR A 73 12.36 -10.00 -10.84
N ARG A 74 12.16 -10.35 -12.11
CA ARG A 74 11.05 -11.17 -12.59
C ARG A 74 11.29 -12.65 -12.25
N PRO A 75 10.37 -13.31 -11.53
CA PRO A 75 10.47 -14.74 -11.25
C PRO A 75 10.49 -15.58 -12.53
N ILE A 76 11.18 -16.70 -12.45
CA ILE A 76 11.19 -17.74 -13.48
C ILE A 76 10.37 -18.93 -12.97
N ASN A 77 9.54 -19.51 -13.84
CA ASN A 77 8.71 -20.66 -13.53
C ASN A 77 9.48 -21.99 -13.66
N ALA A 78 8.81 -23.12 -13.40
CA ALA A 78 9.43 -24.45 -13.45
C ALA A 78 9.95 -24.84 -14.84
N GLU A 79 9.41 -24.27 -15.91
CA GLU A 79 9.84 -24.50 -17.30
C GLU A 79 11.01 -23.59 -17.73
N GLY A 80 11.55 -22.78 -16.81
CA GLY A 80 12.64 -21.86 -17.12
C GLY A 80 12.19 -20.60 -17.86
N LYS A 81 10.89 -20.27 -17.85
CA LYS A 81 10.32 -19.08 -18.50
C LYS A 81 9.97 -17.99 -17.50
N PRO A 82 10.08 -16.70 -17.86
CA PRO A 82 9.59 -15.60 -17.02
C PRO A 82 8.10 -15.73 -16.73
N VAL A 83 7.70 -15.53 -15.46
CA VAL A 83 6.30 -15.55 -15.03
C VAL A 83 5.55 -14.38 -15.65
N GLU A 84 4.41 -14.64 -16.29
CA GLU A 84 3.55 -13.59 -16.87
C GLU A 84 2.83 -12.76 -15.81
N SER A 85 2.47 -11.53 -16.17
CA SER A 85 1.64 -10.70 -15.30
C SER A 85 0.17 -11.10 -15.48
N GLU A 86 -0.55 -11.30 -14.38
CA GLU A 86 -2.00 -11.57 -14.38
C GLU A 86 -2.71 -10.45 -13.65
N ASP A 87 -3.75 -9.88 -14.25
CA ASP A 87 -4.55 -8.78 -13.67
C ASP A 87 -3.73 -7.61 -13.12
N GLY A 88 -2.60 -7.30 -13.77
CA GLY A 88 -1.67 -6.24 -13.35
C GLY A 88 -0.78 -6.61 -12.16
N TYR A 89 -0.93 -7.81 -11.58
CA TYR A 89 -0.01 -8.34 -10.59
C TYR A 89 1.30 -8.77 -11.25
N GLY A 90 2.40 -8.29 -10.69
CA GLY A 90 3.76 -8.71 -11.04
C GLY A 90 4.60 -8.81 -9.78
N GLY A 91 4.79 -10.02 -9.26
CA GLY A 91 5.54 -10.24 -8.03
C GLY A 91 7.07 -10.15 -8.23
N LEU A 92 7.80 -9.81 -7.17
CA LEU A 92 9.25 -9.65 -7.19
C LEU A 92 9.94 -10.74 -6.39
N ILE A 93 11.18 -11.09 -6.76
CA ILE A 93 12.01 -12.04 -6.01
C ILE A 93 12.52 -11.39 -4.71
N PRO A 94 12.09 -11.82 -3.51
CA PRO A 94 12.39 -11.13 -2.24
C PRO A 94 13.86 -11.16 -1.80
N ILE A 95 14.63 -12.13 -2.31
CA ILE A 95 16.04 -12.33 -1.92
C ILE A 95 17.00 -11.37 -2.62
N ILE A 96 16.54 -10.63 -3.64
CA ILE A 96 17.37 -9.67 -4.36
C ILE A 96 17.71 -8.48 -3.44
N PRO A 97 18.99 -8.25 -3.09
CA PRO A 97 19.36 -7.30 -2.04
C PRO A 97 18.89 -5.87 -2.30
N PHE A 98 19.08 -5.36 -3.53
CA PHE A 98 18.77 -3.96 -3.84
C PHE A 98 17.26 -3.65 -3.77
N ILE A 99 16.37 -4.64 -3.95
CA ILE A 99 14.93 -4.46 -3.76
C ILE A 99 14.65 -4.12 -2.30
N ARG A 100 15.24 -4.89 -1.36
CA ARG A 100 15.10 -4.66 0.07
C ARG A 100 15.64 -3.30 0.47
N GLU A 101 16.80 -2.90 -0.05
CA GLU A 101 17.39 -1.58 0.20
C GLU A 101 16.49 -0.44 -0.28
N LYS A 102 15.95 -0.54 -1.50
CA LYS A 102 15.01 0.45 -2.03
C LYS A 102 13.73 0.53 -1.20
N LYS A 103 13.15 -0.61 -0.83
CA LYS A 103 11.93 -0.65 0.00
C LYS A 103 12.14 -0.11 1.41
N LEU A 104 13.27 -0.42 2.04
CA LEU A 104 13.64 0.17 3.33
C LEU A 104 13.82 1.69 3.24
N LYS A 105 14.36 2.19 2.11
CA LYS A 105 14.44 3.63 1.86
C LYS A 105 13.05 4.26 1.71
N GLU A 106 12.16 3.65 0.93
CA GLU A 106 10.76 4.11 0.78
C GLU A 106 10.03 4.13 2.13
N ILE A 107 10.18 3.07 2.95
CA ILE A 107 9.59 3.01 4.31
C ILE A 107 10.16 4.13 5.19
N ARG A 108 11.49 4.35 5.16
CA ARG A 108 12.13 5.44 5.90
C ARG A 108 11.57 6.80 5.49
N GLU A 109 11.41 7.04 4.19
CA GLU A 109 10.83 8.27 3.67
C GLU A 109 9.38 8.44 4.15
N LEU A 110 8.56 7.39 4.11
CA LEU A 110 7.18 7.44 4.61
C LEU A 110 7.10 7.84 6.09
N VAL A 111 7.85 7.16 6.96
CA VAL A 111 7.78 7.39 8.42
C VAL A 111 8.45 8.68 8.88
N THR A 112 9.31 9.28 8.05
CA THR A 112 9.98 10.54 8.39
C THR A 112 9.29 11.77 7.79
N ARG A 113 8.55 11.59 6.69
CA ARG A 113 7.92 12.68 5.94
C ARG A 113 6.48 12.94 6.35
N PHE A 114 5.72 11.91 6.68
CA PHE A 114 4.28 12.03 6.93
C PHE A 114 3.96 11.77 8.40
N PRO A 115 2.95 12.44 8.97
CA PRO A 115 2.52 12.25 10.36
C PRO A 115 1.67 10.97 10.52
N ILE A 116 2.20 9.82 10.11
CA ILE A 116 1.49 8.53 10.15
C ILE A 116 1.69 7.79 11.48
N ASP A 117 0.70 7.01 11.88
CA ASP A 117 0.73 6.14 13.07
C ASP A 117 1.46 4.81 12.82
N GLY A 118 1.68 4.47 11.55
CA GLY A 118 2.40 3.27 11.17
C GLY A 118 2.40 3.01 9.66
N VAL A 119 3.00 1.90 9.28
CA VAL A 119 3.10 1.44 7.89
C VAL A 119 2.47 0.06 7.78
N TRP A 120 1.63 -0.12 6.76
CA TRP A 120 1.10 -1.41 6.36
C TRP A 120 1.92 -1.97 5.19
N LEU A 121 2.54 -3.13 5.42
CA LEU A 121 3.42 -3.79 4.45
C LEU A 121 2.60 -4.78 3.62
N ASP A 122 2.16 -4.36 2.44
CA ASP A 122 1.42 -5.21 1.53
C ASP A 122 2.37 -6.05 0.66
N PHE A 123 1.93 -7.25 0.25
CA PHE A 123 2.72 -8.18 -0.57
C PHE A 123 4.12 -8.52 0.00
N ILE A 124 4.25 -8.63 1.33
CA ILE A 124 5.47 -9.11 1.99
C ILE A 124 5.58 -10.64 1.95
N ARG A 125 5.53 -11.21 0.75
CA ARG A 125 5.50 -12.66 0.50
C ARG A 125 6.28 -13.01 -0.77
N TRP A 126 6.52 -14.31 -0.97
CA TRP A 126 6.99 -14.81 -2.26
C TRP A 126 5.93 -14.57 -3.34
N PRO A 127 6.36 -14.32 -4.59
CA PRO A 127 5.45 -14.21 -5.73
C PRO A 127 4.71 -15.53 -5.90
N CYS A 128 3.39 -15.48 -5.77
CA CYS A 128 2.52 -16.62 -5.97
C CYS A 128 1.15 -16.14 -6.45
N HIS A 129 0.54 -16.94 -7.31
CA HIS A 129 -0.85 -16.80 -7.73
C HIS A 129 -1.68 -17.78 -6.91
N TRP A 130 -2.76 -17.31 -6.31
CA TRP A 130 -3.68 -18.15 -5.56
C TRP A 130 -4.77 -18.63 -6.52
N GLY A 131 -4.94 -19.95 -6.66
CA GLY A 131 -6.02 -20.53 -7.48
C GLY A 131 -5.61 -21.10 -8.84
N HIS A 132 -4.33 -21.05 -9.19
CA HIS A 132 -3.80 -21.80 -10.33
C HIS A 132 -3.10 -23.07 -9.81
N ASN A 133 -3.61 -24.24 -10.23
CA ASN A 133 -2.92 -25.50 -10.03
C ASN A 133 -1.58 -25.41 -10.77
N THR A 134 -0.49 -25.54 -10.00
CA THR A 134 0.81 -25.95 -10.50
C THR A 134 0.72 -27.26 -11.26
#